data_AF-A0AAJ0FPM5-F1
#
_entry.id   AF-A0AAJ0FPM5-F1
#
_cell.length_a   1.000
_cell.length_b   1.000
_cell.length_c   1.000
_cell.angle_alpha   90.00
_cell.angle_beta   90.00
_cell.angle_gamma   90.00
#
_symmetry.space_group_name_H-M   'P 1'
#
loop_
_entity.id
_entity.type
_entity.pdbx_description
1 polymer ?
#
loop_
_entity_poly.entity_id
_entity_poly.type
_entity_poly.pdbx_seq_one_letter_code
_entity_poly.pdbx_strand_id
1 'polypeptide(L)'
;MRLDVKALGLAHIGYVGGTVQIPTETDGNYNWTQLQAALRWSVVNVTPSVISLYEASTKDPSEPALTLTINVKQLSPARDQHPLTICTANTILGEGDPSLRLLMRNSDRATKYLLGDSLPGINMQYAELELDDWKTELPFATVPPGAEGLTVTRAISWERLLQHRGKAPSLDKQPQPGDEYELYFAPGRLEPFTDWWNWGDLDGDLKDRKLVNLVNPSLNGVKDPALPLPPTLLPFDAWGEGSDDSGNDFVRLLIILDTTPILVKFVN
;
A
#
# COMPACT_ATOMS: atom_id res chain seq x y z
N MET A 1 19.77 -16.95 40.16
CA MET A 1 19.75 -17.18 38.70
C MET A 1 18.99 -16.01 38.08
N ARG A 2 19.74 -15.05 37.51
CA ARG A 2 19.22 -13.83 36.88
C ARG A 2 19.26 -14.04 35.38
N LEU A 3 18.13 -13.79 34.70
CA LEU A 3 18.11 -12.86 33.57
C LEU A 3 16.66 -12.49 33.26
N ASP A 4 16.45 -11.19 33.35
CA ASP A 4 15.26 -10.41 33.08
C ASP A 4 15.62 -9.58 31.85
N VAL A 5 14.87 -9.72 30.74
CA VAL A 5 14.79 -8.71 29.67
C VAL A 5 13.39 -8.77 29.07
N LYS A 6 12.51 -7.90 29.56
CA LYS A 6 11.38 -7.38 28.78
C LYS A 6 11.94 -6.69 27.54
N ALA A 7 11.78 -7.32 26.38
CA ALA A 7 11.83 -6.65 25.09
C ALA A 7 10.38 -6.53 24.59
N LEU A 8 9.91 -5.29 24.45
CA LEU A 8 8.68 -4.96 23.73
C LEU A 8 8.82 -5.50 22.31
N GLY A 9 8.06 -6.56 21.99
CA GLY A 9 8.09 -7.23 20.70
C GLY A 9 7.56 -6.32 19.59
N LEU A 10 8.46 -5.80 18.76
CA LEU A 10 8.13 -5.42 17.39
C LEU A 10 7.94 -6.73 16.61
N ALA A 11 6.69 -7.10 16.38
CA ALA A 11 6.29 -8.26 15.60
C ALA A 11 7.00 -8.27 14.24
N HIS A 12 7.91 -9.23 14.05
CA HIS A 12 8.47 -9.54 12.75
C HIS A 12 7.51 -10.53 12.08
N ILE A 13 7.00 -10.18 10.90
CA ILE A 13 6.45 -11.17 9.98
C ILE A 13 7.62 -12.09 9.61
N GLY A 14 7.70 -13.25 10.26
CA GLY A 14 8.76 -14.22 10.06
C GLY A 14 8.56 -14.97 8.75
N TYR A 15 9.48 -14.80 7.81
CA TYR A 15 9.63 -15.70 6.67
C TYR A 15 10.38 -16.95 7.12
N VAL A 16 9.69 -18.08 7.26
CA VAL A 16 10.33 -19.38 7.48
C VAL A 16 9.95 -20.31 6.32
N GLY A 17 10.92 -20.66 5.48
CA GLY A 17 10.74 -21.70 4.44
C GLY A 17 9.87 -21.31 3.25
N GLY A 18 9.74 -20.03 2.91
CA GLY A 18 8.99 -19.58 1.72
C GLY A 18 7.47 -19.61 1.86
N THR A 19 6.95 -20.04 3.01
CA THR A 19 5.53 -19.90 3.37
C THR A 19 5.37 -18.65 4.24
N VAL A 20 4.46 -17.75 3.85
CA VAL A 20 4.09 -16.61 4.69
C VAL A 20 3.32 -17.16 5.87
N GLN A 21 3.89 -17.13 7.07
CA GLN A 21 3.10 -17.36 8.26
C GLN A 21 2.25 -16.13 8.50
N ILE A 22 0.95 -16.27 8.24
CA ILE A 22 -0.04 -15.28 8.67
C ILE A 22 0.00 -15.28 10.21
N PRO A 23 0.18 -14.12 10.86
CA PRO A 23 0.29 -14.05 12.31
C PRO A 23 -0.92 -14.72 12.96
N THR A 24 -0.66 -15.61 13.92
CA THR A 24 -1.71 -16.24 14.72
C THR A 24 -1.85 -15.47 16.04
N GLU A 25 -2.90 -14.67 16.12
CA GLU A 25 -3.59 -14.19 17.34
C GLU A 25 -2.88 -13.36 18.44
N THR A 26 -1.61 -12.97 18.38
CA THR A 26 -1.03 -12.13 19.46
C THR A 26 -0.41 -10.79 19.08
N ASP A 27 -0.40 -10.41 17.80
CA ASP A 27 0.19 -9.15 17.36
C ASP A 27 -0.86 -8.03 17.21
N GLY A 28 -1.31 -7.50 18.36
CA GLY A 28 -2.30 -6.42 18.45
C GLY A 28 -3.75 -6.89 18.32
N ASN A 29 -4.71 -6.03 18.67
CA ASN A 29 -6.16 -6.29 18.76
C ASN A 29 -6.84 -6.58 17.39
N TYR A 30 -6.24 -7.38 16.52
CA TYR A 30 -6.80 -7.73 15.22
C TYR A 30 -7.52 -9.07 15.33
N ASN A 31 -8.84 -9.07 15.08
CA ASN A 31 -9.61 -10.31 14.95
C ASN A 31 -9.31 -10.95 13.58
N TRP A 32 -8.42 -11.94 13.58
CA TRP A 32 -7.95 -12.61 12.37
C TRP A 32 -9.01 -13.51 11.72
N THR A 33 -10.09 -13.87 12.42
CA THR A 33 -11.21 -14.63 11.82
C THR A 33 -11.94 -13.87 10.71
N GLN A 34 -11.73 -12.55 10.63
CA GLN A 34 -12.32 -11.65 9.65
C GLN A 34 -11.41 -11.39 8.44
N LEU A 35 -10.21 -12.00 8.40
CA LEU A 35 -9.30 -11.86 7.27
C LEU A 35 -9.86 -12.61 6.05
N GLN A 36 -10.22 -11.86 5.01
CA GLN A 36 -10.74 -12.43 3.77
C GLN A 36 -9.68 -12.50 2.68
N ALA A 37 -8.75 -11.56 2.64
CA ALA A 37 -7.71 -11.56 1.63
C ALA A 37 -6.39 -11.06 2.23
N ALA A 38 -5.30 -11.68 1.83
CA ALA A 38 -3.96 -11.17 2.06
C ALA A 38 -3.29 -10.88 0.71
N LEU A 39 -2.79 -9.66 0.54
CA LEU A 39 -1.95 -9.26 -0.58
C LEU A 39 -0.50 -9.14 -0.13
N ARG A 40 0.44 -9.51 -1.00
CA ARG A 40 1.85 -9.15 -0.89
C ARG A 40 2.20 -8.15 -1.95
N TRP A 41 2.76 -7.02 -1.54
CA TRP A 41 3.28 -6.00 -2.45
C TRP A 41 4.79 -6.05 -2.40
N SER A 42 5.43 -6.20 -3.57
CA SER A 42 6.90 -6.33 -3.65
C SER A 42 7.43 -5.43 -4.74
N VAL A 43 8.47 -4.67 -4.45
CA VAL A 43 9.28 -4.09 -5.53
C VAL A 43 10.11 -5.22 -6.09
N VAL A 44 9.91 -5.56 -7.37
CA VAL A 44 10.59 -6.69 -8.03
C VAL A 44 11.71 -6.25 -8.95
N ASN A 45 11.70 -4.98 -9.38
CA ASN A 45 12.75 -4.40 -10.21
C ASN A 45 12.81 -2.87 -10.08
N VAL A 46 13.99 -2.31 -10.35
CA VAL A 46 14.25 -0.86 -10.40
C VAL A 46 15.11 -0.54 -11.62
N THR A 47 14.66 0.39 -12.47
CA THR A 47 15.37 0.79 -13.69
C THR A 47 15.49 2.32 -13.79
N PRO A 48 16.70 2.89 -13.90
CA PRO A 48 17.98 2.21 -13.75
C PRO A 48 18.28 1.90 -12.26
N SER A 49 19.04 0.83 -12.00
CA SER A 49 19.60 0.56 -10.67
C SER A 49 20.92 1.30 -10.41
N VAL A 50 21.47 1.97 -11.44
CA VAL A 50 22.65 2.82 -11.35
C VAL A 50 22.26 4.22 -11.82
N ILE A 51 22.38 5.19 -10.93
CA ILE A 51 21.88 6.56 -11.10
C ILE A 51 23.07 7.52 -11.22
N SER A 52 23.14 8.31 -12.29
CA SER A 52 24.17 9.32 -12.48
C SER A 52 23.81 10.62 -11.75
N LEU A 53 24.74 11.14 -10.95
CA LEU A 53 24.62 12.44 -10.30
C LEU A 53 24.74 13.60 -11.28
N TYR A 54 25.51 13.42 -12.36
CA TYR A 54 25.52 14.36 -13.47
C TYR A 54 24.11 14.52 -14.08
N GLU A 55 23.41 13.42 -14.34
CA GLU A 55 22.02 13.48 -14.82
C GLU A 55 21.10 14.17 -13.82
N ALA A 56 21.23 13.85 -12.52
CA ALA A 56 20.45 14.48 -11.45
C ALA A 56 20.60 16.01 -11.42
N SER A 57 21.76 16.53 -11.84
CA SER A 57 22.06 17.96 -11.86
C SER A 57 21.68 18.69 -13.16
N THR A 58 21.38 17.95 -14.23
CA THR A 58 21.19 18.52 -15.57
C THR A 58 19.81 18.27 -16.17
N LYS A 59 19.11 17.22 -15.75
CA LYS A 59 17.73 16.94 -16.20
C LYS A 59 16.71 17.80 -15.47
N ASP A 60 15.53 17.96 -16.08
CA ASP A 60 14.39 18.60 -15.43
C ASP A 60 14.03 17.80 -14.15
N PRO A 61 13.86 18.44 -12.98
CA PRO A 61 13.50 17.76 -11.74
C PRO A 61 12.22 16.91 -11.82
N SER A 62 11.30 17.23 -12.73
CA SER A 62 10.07 16.48 -12.98
C SER A 62 10.27 15.24 -13.86
N GLU A 63 11.40 15.13 -14.57
CA GLU A 63 11.71 13.94 -15.37
C GLU A 63 11.91 12.70 -14.49
N PRO A 64 11.54 11.50 -14.97
CA PRO A 64 11.81 10.25 -14.28
C PRO A 64 13.31 10.02 -14.02
N ALA A 65 13.66 9.88 -12.75
CA ALA A 65 14.99 9.46 -12.30
C ALA A 65 15.13 7.93 -12.31
N LEU A 66 14.07 7.24 -11.89
CA LEU A 66 13.99 5.79 -11.93
C LEU A 66 12.55 5.32 -12.12
N THR A 67 12.41 4.06 -12.47
CA THR A 67 11.15 3.37 -12.67
C THR A 67 11.13 2.12 -11.81
N LEU A 68 10.10 2.00 -10.99
CA LEU A 68 9.85 0.86 -10.13
C LEU A 68 8.92 -0.11 -10.83
N THR A 69 9.22 -1.40 -10.74
CA THR A 69 8.27 -2.46 -11.07
C THR A 69 7.80 -3.09 -9.78
N ILE A 70 6.50 -3.02 -9.53
CA ILE A 70 5.86 -3.48 -8.30
C ILE A 70 4.94 -4.62 -8.68
N ASN A 71 5.04 -5.71 -7.94
CA ASN A 71 4.18 -6.85 -8.09
C ASN A 71 3.30 -7.01 -6.85
N VAL A 72 2.01 -7.23 -7.10
CA VAL A 72 0.97 -7.40 -6.09
C VAL A 72 0.38 -8.79 -6.26
N LYS A 73 0.58 -9.67 -5.28
CA LYS A 73 0.07 -11.04 -5.32
C LYS A 73 -0.96 -11.28 -4.26
N GLN A 74 -1.99 -12.05 -4.59
CA GLN A 74 -2.84 -12.66 -3.57
C GLN A 74 -2.07 -13.81 -2.91
N LEU A 75 -1.85 -13.72 -1.59
CA LEU A 75 -1.18 -14.77 -0.81
C LEU A 75 -2.16 -15.82 -0.32
N SER A 76 -3.36 -15.39 0.06
CA SER A 76 -4.43 -16.26 0.53
C SER A 76 -5.75 -15.55 0.22
N PRO A 77 -6.54 -16.04 -0.74
CA PRO A 77 -7.92 -15.64 -0.82
C PRO A 77 -8.75 -16.51 0.14
N ALA A 78 -9.74 -15.92 0.81
CA ALA A 78 -10.81 -16.68 1.46
C ALA A 78 -11.76 -17.32 0.42
N ARG A 79 -11.65 -16.90 -0.85
CA ARG A 79 -12.33 -17.51 -2.00
C ARG A 79 -11.32 -17.91 -3.07
N ASP A 80 -10.95 -19.19 -3.06
CA ASP A 80 -10.00 -19.75 -4.03
C ASP A 80 -10.36 -19.35 -5.47
N GLN A 81 -9.35 -18.85 -6.19
CA GLN A 81 -9.42 -18.51 -7.62
C GLN A 81 -10.27 -17.30 -8.02
N HIS A 82 -10.67 -16.43 -7.09
CA HIS A 82 -11.36 -15.19 -7.45
C HIS A 82 -10.40 -13.99 -7.57
N PRO A 83 -10.56 -13.14 -8.61
CA PRO A 83 -9.85 -11.87 -8.69
C PRO A 83 -10.28 -10.93 -7.56
N LEU A 84 -9.40 -10.01 -7.18
CA LEU A 84 -9.64 -9.02 -6.14
C LEU A 84 -9.45 -7.62 -6.73
N THR A 85 -10.48 -6.79 -6.70
CA THR A 85 -10.38 -5.39 -7.13
C THR A 85 -10.16 -4.49 -5.93
N ILE A 86 -9.16 -3.61 -6.02
CA ILE A 86 -8.80 -2.65 -4.98
C ILE A 86 -8.82 -1.23 -5.54
N CYS A 87 -9.26 -0.26 -4.74
CA CYS A 87 -9.05 1.15 -5.01
C CYS A 87 -7.56 1.44 -4.89
N THR A 88 -7.02 2.10 -5.89
CA THR A 88 -5.60 2.46 -5.94
C THR A 88 -5.35 3.94 -5.68
N ALA A 89 -6.41 4.72 -5.40
CA ALA A 89 -6.30 6.12 -5.01
C ALA A 89 -5.32 6.26 -3.84
N ASN A 90 -4.38 7.20 -3.94
CA ASN A 90 -3.35 7.48 -2.92
C ASN A 90 -2.38 6.33 -2.59
N THR A 91 -2.54 5.17 -3.23
CA THR A 91 -1.62 4.03 -3.10
C THR A 91 -0.52 4.10 -4.15
N ILE A 92 0.58 3.39 -3.92
CA ILE A 92 1.64 3.22 -4.92
C ILE A 92 1.16 2.58 -6.24
N LEU A 93 0.00 1.93 -6.23
CA LEU A 93 -0.58 1.30 -7.41
C LEU A 93 -1.43 2.27 -8.25
N GLY A 94 -1.75 3.47 -7.75
CA GLY A 94 -2.54 4.48 -8.46
C GLY A 94 -1.70 5.43 -9.29
N GLU A 95 -2.35 6.24 -10.13
CA GLU A 95 -1.71 7.38 -10.79
C GLU A 95 -1.54 8.56 -9.80
N GLY A 96 -0.56 9.43 -10.05
CA GLY A 96 -0.22 10.58 -9.20
C GLY A 96 1.18 10.50 -8.58
N ASP A 97 1.47 11.36 -7.60
CA ASP A 97 2.62 11.21 -6.67
C ASP A 97 2.08 10.52 -5.41
N PRO A 98 1.99 9.18 -5.39
CA PRO A 98 1.35 8.48 -4.29
C PRO A 98 2.10 8.70 -2.99
N SER A 99 1.44 8.39 -1.87
CA SER A 99 2.11 8.21 -0.59
C SER A 99 3.04 6.99 -0.68
N LEU A 100 4.22 7.20 -1.26
CA LEU A 100 5.22 6.16 -1.42
C LEU A 100 5.80 5.88 -0.04
N ARG A 101 5.31 4.82 0.60
CA ARG A 101 5.98 4.19 1.75
C ARG A 101 7.21 3.42 1.32
N LEU A 102 7.94 3.93 0.34
CA LEU A 102 9.28 3.48 0.02
C LEU A 102 10.27 4.26 0.85
N LEU A 103 11.33 3.58 1.23
CA LEU A 103 12.47 4.17 1.89
C LEU A 103 13.71 3.83 1.07
N MET A 104 14.53 4.84 0.80
CA MET A 104 15.89 4.62 0.29
C MET A 104 16.89 4.99 1.37
N ARG A 105 17.48 3.96 2.01
CA ARG A 105 18.47 4.14 3.07
C ARG A 105 19.86 3.83 2.54
N ASN A 106 20.83 4.70 2.80
CA ASN A 106 22.21 4.41 2.44
C ASN A 106 22.74 3.19 3.21
N SER A 107 23.37 2.25 2.50
CA SER A 107 23.84 0.98 3.05
C SER A 107 24.93 1.15 4.12
N ASP A 108 25.81 2.13 3.93
CA ASP A 108 26.95 2.38 4.82
C ASP A 108 26.64 3.41 5.92
N ARG A 109 25.67 4.30 5.68
CA ARG A 109 25.34 5.44 6.54
C ARG A 109 23.85 5.46 6.87
N ALA A 110 23.48 4.74 7.92
CA ALA A 110 22.09 4.58 8.36
C ALA A 110 21.33 5.88 8.69
N THR A 111 21.98 7.05 8.75
CA THR A 111 21.33 8.36 8.97
C THR A 111 20.99 9.09 7.66
N LYS A 112 21.40 8.53 6.51
CA LYS A 112 21.22 9.12 5.19
C LYS A 112 20.07 8.43 4.49
N TYR A 113 19.01 9.21 4.25
CA TYR A 113 17.78 8.76 3.64
C TYR A 113 17.46 9.64 2.46
N LEU A 114 17.10 8.99 1.36
CA LEU A 114 16.40 9.54 0.22
C LEU A 114 15.00 8.93 0.20
N LEU A 115 14.17 9.35 -0.76
CA LEU A 115 12.83 8.83 -1.03
C LEU A 115 12.08 8.36 0.23
N GLY A 116 11.21 9.19 0.77
CA GLY A 116 10.38 8.78 1.88
C GLY A 116 9.34 9.81 2.28
N ASP A 117 8.32 9.34 2.97
CA ASP A 117 7.06 10.05 3.03
C ASP A 117 7.07 11.28 3.94
N SER A 118 6.61 12.44 3.44
CA SER A 118 6.05 13.47 4.31
C SER A 118 4.61 13.05 4.49
N LEU A 119 4.22 12.61 5.69
CA LEU A 119 2.82 12.57 6.05
C LEU A 119 2.47 13.90 6.72
N PRO A 120 2.29 15.05 6.03
CA PRO A 120 1.43 16.08 6.60
C PRO A 120 0.03 15.48 6.54
N GLY A 121 -0.54 15.19 7.71
CA GLY A 121 -1.76 14.42 7.91
C GLY A 121 -2.73 14.47 6.72
N ILE A 122 -2.79 13.37 5.97
CA ILE A 122 -3.85 13.13 5.00
C ILE A 122 -5.13 12.98 5.84
N ASN A 123 -5.84 14.08 6.00
CA ASN A 123 -7.24 14.04 6.36
C ASN A 123 -7.96 13.48 5.14
N MET A 124 -8.25 12.18 5.15
CA MET A 124 -9.10 11.56 4.14
C MET A 124 -10.46 12.25 4.21
N GLN A 125 -10.70 13.20 3.31
CA GLN A 125 -12.02 13.76 3.12
C GLN A 125 -12.72 12.85 2.12
N TYR A 126 -13.53 11.93 2.63
CA TYR A 126 -14.45 11.16 1.81
C TYR A 126 -15.45 12.13 1.20
N ALA A 127 -15.26 12.48 -0.08
CA ALA A 127 -16.32 13.06 -0.87
C ALA A 127 -17.30 11.94 -1.24
N GLU A 128 -18.57 12.14 -0.94
CA GLU A 128 -19.62 11.33 -1.57
C GLU A 128 -19.51 11.59 -3.08
N LEU A 129 -19.24 10.54 -3.86
CA LEU A 129 -19.15 10.68 -5.31
C LEU A 129 -20.56 11.03 -5.82
N GLU A 130 -20.74 12.27 -6.29
CA GLU A 130 -22.05 12.76 -6.74
C GLU A 130 -22.52 12.15 -8.07
N LEU A 131 -21.69 11.33 -8.73
CA LEU A 131 -21.94 10.79 -10.07
C LEU A 131 -22.04 9.26 -10.10
N ASP A 132 -22.89 8.79 -11.01
CA ASP A 132 -23.27 7.39 -11.18
C ASP A 132 -22.14 6.43 -11.60
N ASP A 133 -20.94 6.93 -11.92
CA ASP A 133 -19.81 6.13 -12.40
C ASP A 133 -18.55 6.32 -11.52
N TRP A 134 -18.54 5.62 -10.39
CA TRP A 134 -17.38 5.52 -9.50
C TRP A 134 -16.09 5.03 -10.19
N LYS A 135 -16.20 4.33 -11.33
CA LYS A 135 -15.03 3.81 -12.07
C LYS A 135 -14.26 4.91 -12.78
N THR A 136 -14.90 6.03 -13.11
CA THR A 136 -14.25 7.17 -13.77
C THR A 136 -13.63 8.16 -12.79
N GLU A 137 -14.12 8.19 -11.55
CA GLU A 137 -13.66 9.14 -10.52
C GLU A 137 -12.53 8.56 -9.65
N LEU A 138 -12.52 7.24 -9.42
CA LEU A 138 -11.51 6.59 -8.61
C LEU A 138 -10.72 5.57 -9.45
N PRO A 139 -9.38 5.54 -9.32
CA PRO A 139 -8.59 4.51 -9.98
C PRO A 139 -8.73 3.19 -9.21
N PHE A 140 -8.96 2.11 -9.96
CA PHE A 140 -9.01 0.74 -9.44
C PHE A 140 -8.03 -0.16 -10.17
N ALA A 141 -7.64 -1.24 -9.51
CA ALA A 141 -6.90 -2.31 -10.13
C ALA A 141 -7.43 -3.67 -9.70
N THR A 142 -7.56 -4.57 -10.66
CA THR A 142 -7.87 -5.98 -10.41
C THR A 142 -6.58 -6.77 -10.25
N VAL A 143 -6.41 -7.38 -9.09
CA VAL A 143 -5.35 -8.36 -8.80
C VAL A 143 -5.88 -9.75 -9.16
N PRO A 144 -5.34 -10.41 -10.20
CA PRO A 144 -5.77 -11.75 -10.56
C PRO A 144 -5.41 -12.75 -9.45
N PRO A 145 -6.15 -13.87 -9.34
CA PRO A 145 -5.76 -14.97 -8.46
C PRO A 145 -4.49 -15.64 -8.96
N GLY A 146 -3.76 -16.30 -8.05
CA GLY A 146 -2.62 -17.15 -8.39
C GLY A 146 -1.26 -16.45 -8.38
N ALA A 147 -0.26 -17.12 -8.96
CA ALA A 147 1.15 -16.84 -8.71
C ALA A 147 1.71 -15.62 -9.48
N GLU A 148 1.07 -15.20 -10.56
CA GLU A 148 1.55 -14.08 -11.39
C GLU A 148 1.25 -12.73 -10.72
N GLY A 149 0.04 -12.58 -10.17
CA GLY A 149 -0.43 -11.35 -9.57
C GLY A 149 -0.57 -10.20 -10.57
N LEU A 150 -0.71 -8.99 -10.06
CA LEU A 150 -0.74 -7.74 -10.82
C LEU A 150 0.65 -7.12 -10.83
N THR A 151 1.12 -6.66 -11.99
CA THR A 151 2.37 -5.90 -12.11
C THR A 151 2.10 -4.47 -12.53
N VAL A 152 2.64 -3.52 -11.77
CA VAL A 152 2.48 -2.08 -11.97
C VAL A 152 3.84 -1.42 -12.08
N THR A 153 3.97 -0.48 -13.02
CA THR A 153 5.20 0.29 -13.23
C THR A 153 5.00 1.73 -12.78
N ARG A 154 5.92 2.27 -11.98
CA ARG A 154 5.84 3.64 -11.44
C ARG A 154 7.13 4.40 -11.65
N ALA A 155 7.04 5.53 -12.36
CA ALA A 155 8.15 6.46 -12.52
C ALA A 155 8.29 7.34 -11.28
N ILE A 156 9.51 7.51 -10.79
CA ILE A 156 9.87 8.39 -9.68
C ILE A 156 10.72 9.52 -10.27
N SER A 157 10.29 10.76 -10.08
CA SER A 157 11.00 11.93 -10.59
C SER A 157 12.29 12.20 -9.80
N TRP A 158 13.20 12.99 -10.37
CA TRP A 158 14.42 13.43 -9.68
C TRP A 158 14.13 14.22 -8.41
N GLU A 159 13.18 15.15 -8.50
CA GLU A 159 12.72 15.93 -7.36
C GLU A 159 12.26 15.00 -6.22
N ARG A 160 11.44 14.00 -6.53
CA ARG A 160 10.90 13.09 -5.53
C ARG A 160 11.96 12.15 -4.97
N LEU A 161 12.81 11.59 -5.82
CA LEU A 161 13.90 10.69 -5.43
C LEU A 161 14.81 11.35 -4.39
N LEU A 162 15.13 12.63 -4.60
CA LEU A 162 16.01 13.41 -3.75
C LEU A 162 15.26 14.09 -2.60
N GLN A 163 14.10 13.59 -2.18
CA GLN A 163 13.37 14.09 -1.01
C GLN A 163 13.14 13.00 0.03
N HIS A 164 13.34 13.33 1.30
CA HIS A 164 12.90 12.51 2.42
C HIS A 164 12.00 13.35 3.34
N ARG A 165 10.79 12.86 3.59
CA ARG A 165 9.75 13.59 4.33
C ARG A 165 9.44 14.95 3.71
N GLY A 166 9.30 14.97 2.38
CA GLY A 166 8.95 16.18 1.62
C GLY A 166 10.00 17.27 1.69
N LYS A 167 11.24 16.92 2.07
CA LYS A 167 12.36 17.85 2.21
C LYS A 167 13.56 17.31 1.47
N ALA A 168 14.23 18.18 0.73
CA ALA A 168 15.55 17.87 0.19
C ALA A 168 16.53 17.54 1.35
N PRO A 169 17.41 16.55 1.19
CA PRO A 169 18.45 16.28 2.17
C PRO A 169 19.38 17.49 2.28
N SER A 170 19.89 17.72 3.49
CA SER A 170 20.98 18.67 3.70
C SER A 170 22.21 18.26 2.87
N LEU A 171 23.11 19.21 2.57
CA LEU A 171 24.29 18.98 1.71
C LEU A 171 25.12 17.76 2.15
N ASP A 172 25.31 17.57 3.46
CA ASP A 172 26.03 16.44 4.06
C ASP A 172 25.31 15.09 3.88
N LYS A 173 24.02 15.12 3.55
CA LYS A 173 23.15 13.97 3.31
C LYS A 173 22.78 13.79 1.85
N GLN A 174 23.28 14.62 0.94
CA GLN A 174 23.10 14.42 -0.50
C GLN A 174 23.90 13.21 -0.98
N PRO A 175 23.38 12.43 -1.96
CA PRO A 175 24.09 11.27 -2.50
C PRO A 175 25.45 11.67 -3.08
N GLN A 176 26.45 10.81 -2.87
CA GLN A 176 27.81 11.00 -3.35
C GLN A 176 28.16 9.87 -4.35
N PRO A 177 29.10 10.10 -5.26
CA PRO A 177 29.57 9.05 -6.16
C PRO A 177 30.08 7.84 -5.38
N GLY A 178 29.59 6.65 -5.74
CA GLY A 178 29.92 5.40 -5.07
C GLY A 178 28.96 5.01 -3.94
N ASP A 179 28.08 5.90 -3.49
CA ASP A 179 27.06 5.55 -2.49
C ASP A 179 26.11 4.46 -3.02
N GLU A 180 25.79 3.53 -2.13
CA GLU A 180 24.78 2.50 -2.36
C GLU A 180 23.60 2.71 -1.39
N TYR A 181 22.39 2.55 -1.92
CA TYR A 181 21.14 2.69 -1.17
C TYR A 181 20.31 1.43 -1.30
N GLU A 182 19.77 0.98 -0.18
CA GLU A 182 18.74 -0.03 -0.09
C GLU A 182 17.38 0.64 -0.29
N LEU A 183 16.69 0.28 -1.37
CA LEU A 183 15.31 0.66 -1.67
C LEU A 183 14.37 -0.46 -1.23
N TYR A 184 13.44 -0.17 -0.33
CA TYR A 184 12.45 -1.13 0.15
C TYR A 184 11.20 -0.43 0.67
N PHE A 185 10.11 -1.17 0.85
CA PHE A 185 8.95 -0.66 1.57
C PHE A 185 9.27 -0.45 3.06
N ALA A 186 8.86 0.67 3.63
CA ALA A 186 9.16 1.03 5.02
C ALA A 186 8.54 0.03 6.02
N PRO A 187 9.33 -0.54 6.96
CA PRO A 187 8.84 -1.56 7.89
C PRO A 187 7.99 -0.97 9.02
N GLY A 188 7.15 -1.81 9.63
CA GLY A 188 6.54 -1.54 10.94
C GLY A 188 5.30 -0.65 10.95
N ARG A 189 4.68 -0.38 9.80
CA ARG A 189 3.35 0.23 9.73
C ARG A 189 2.49 -0.53 8.74
N LEU A 190 1.35 -1.04 9.20
CA LEU A 190 0.29 -1.53 8.32
C LEU A 190 -0.07 -0.40 7.34
N GLU A 191 -0.22 -0.72 6.05
CA GLU A 191 -0.81 0.15 5.04
C GLU A 191 -2.29 0.35 5.40
N PRO A 192 -2.74 1.55 5.78
CA PRO A 192 -4.14 1.81 6.05
C PRO A 192 -4.95 2.15 4.78
N PHE A 193 -4.36 2.14 3.58
CA PHE A 193 -4.83 3.03 2.51
C PHE A 193 -5.44 2.35 1.28
N THR A 194 -6.02 1.16 1.42
CA THR A 194 -7.00 0.73 0.42
C THR A 194 -8.37 1.17 0.92
N ASP A 195 -8.79 2.35 0.47
CA ASP A 195 -10.07 2.98 0.85
C ASP A 195 -11.27 2.07 0.51
N TRP A 196 -11.08 1.16 -0.45
CA TRP A 196 -12.10 0.23 -0.89
C TRP A 196 -11.50 -1.00 -1.57
N TRP A 197 -12.10 -2.18 -1.34
CA TRP A 197 -11.79 -3.39 -2.11
C TRP A 197 -13.01 -4.32 -2.20
N ASN A 198 -13.03 -5.19 -3.21
CA ASN A 198 -14.04 -6.25 -3.34
C ASN A 198 -13.53 -7.45 -4.14
N TRP A 199 -14.20 -8.59 -4.03
CA TRP A 199 -14.00 -9.72 -4.92
C TRP A 199 -14.63 -9.47 -6.28
N GLY A 200 -13.96 -9.97 -7.31
CA GLY A 200 -14.38 -9.85 -8.69
C GLY A 200 -13.53 -8.90 -9.51
N ASP A 201 -13.53 -9.09 -10.82
CA ASP A 201 -12.83 -8.22 -11.77
C ASP A 201 -13.72 -7.06 -12.24
N LEU A 202 -13.10 -5.94 -12.62
CA LEU A 202 -13.78 -4.72 -13.04
C LEU A 202 -14.67 -4.91 -14.28
N ASP A 203 -14.27 -5.80 -15.18
CA ASP A 203 -14.88 -6.01 -16.50
C ASP A 203 -15.90 -7.16 -16.54
N GLY A 204 -15.93 -7.98 -15.49
CA GLY A 204 -16.80 -9.13 -15.31
C GLY A 204 -17.72 -8.94 -14.11
N ASP A 205 -17.33 -9.49 -12.97
CA ASP A 205 -18.15 -9.53 -11.74
C ASP A 205 -18.67 -8.14 -11.30
N LEU A 206 -17.86 -7.10 -11.55
CA LEU A 206 -18.13 -5.73 -11.12
C LEU A 206 -18.57 -4.80 -12.27
N LYS A 207 -18.82 -5.32 -13.48
CA LYS A 207 -19.02 -4.51 -14.70
C LYS A 207 -20.10 -3.43 -14.58
N ASP A 208 -21.19 -3.73 -13.89
CA ASP A 208 -22.36 -2.84 -13.77
C ASP A 208 -22.72 -2.51 -12.32
N ARG A 209 -21.77 -2.74 -11.41
CA ARG A 209 -21.95 -2.48 -9.98
C ARG A 209 -21.65 -1.03 -9.65
N LYS A 210 -22.25 -0.46 -8.60
CA LYS A 210 -21.94 0.88 -8.07
C LYS A 210 -21.29 0.83 -6.68
N LEU A 211 -20.26 1.64 -6.43
CA LEU A 211 -19.73 1.85 -5.08
C LEU A 211 -20.66 2.83 -4.35
N VAL A 212 -21.13 2.48 -3.15
CA VAL A 212 -21.94 3.42 -2.34
C VAL A 212 -21.33 3.61 -0.98
N ASN A 213 -21.39 4.83 -0.45
CA ASN A 213 -21.02 5.06 0.94
C ASN A 213 -22.21 4.77 1.85
N LEU A 214 -22.05 3.89 2.84
CA LEU A 214 -22.99 3.79 3.94
C LEU A 214 -22.43 4.61 5.08
N VAL A 215 -23.03 5.79 5.30
CA VAL A 215 -22.65 6.58 6.46
C VAL A 215 -23.04 5.81 7.72
N ASN A 216 -22.08 5.64 8.63
CA ASN A 216 -22.33 4.99 9.91
C ASN A 216 -23.55 5.65 10.59
N PRO A 217 -24.66 4.93 10.77
CA PRO A 217 -25.88 5.50 11.33
C PRO A 217 -25.68 6.00 12.76
N SER A 218 -24.72 5.43 13.51
CA SER A 218 -24.37 5.91 14.85
C SER A 218 -23.79 7.33 14.82
N LEU A 219 -23.20 7.75 13.70
CA LEU A 219 -22.64 9.09 13.52
C LEU A 219 -23.69 10.12 13.05
N ASN A 220 -24.76 9.65 12.39
CA ASN A 220 -25.78 10.51 11.80
C ASN A 220 -27.15 10.46 12.50
N GLY A 221 -27.28 9.66 13.57
CA GLY A 221 -28.55 9.53 14.32
C GLY A 221 -29.68 8.87 13.53
N VAL A 222 -29.38 8.27 12.37
CA VAL A 222 -30.32 7.45 11.61
C VAL A 222 -30.32 6.07 12.26
N LYS A 223 -31.47 5.53 12.63
CA LYS A 223 -31.57 4.10 12.98
C LYS A 223 -31.97 3.36 11.71
N ASP A 224 -31.26 2.27 11.40
CA ASP A 224 -31.58 1.36 10.29
C ASP A 224 -31.66 2.06 8.92
N PRO A 225 -30.55 2.61 8.38
CA PRO A 225 -30.57 3.24 7.06
C PRO A 225 -31.03 2.23 6.01
N ALA A 226 -31.81 2.71 5.03
CA ALA A 226 -32.25 1.86 3.93
C ALA A 226 -31.03 1.27 3.21
N LEU A 227 -31.02 -0.06 3.06
CA LEU A 227 -29.98 -0.73 2.30
C LEU A 227 -29.98 -0.22 0.85
N PRO A 228 -28.80 -0.07 0.24
CA PRO A 228 -28.71 0.41 -1.12
C PRO A 228 -29.31 -0.63 -2.07
N LEU A 229 -30.02 -0.15 -3.10
CA LEU A 229 -30.61 -1.03 -4.10
C LEU A 229 -29.50 -1.73 -4.90
N PRO A 230 -29.60 -3.05 -5.13
CA PRO A 230 -28.73 -3.74 -6.07
C PRO A 230 -28.84 -3.14 -7.49
N PRO A 231 -27.78 -3.17 -8.31
CA PRO A 231 -26.49 -3.84 -8.09
C PRO A 231 -25.42 -2.91 -7.48
N THR A 232 -25.20 -2.99 -6.17
CA THR A 232 -24.33 -2.07 -5.40
C THR A 232 -23.27 -2.81 -4.57
N LEU A 233 -22.10 -2.19 -4.35
CA LEU A 233 -20.97 -2.65 -3.54
C LEU A 233 -20.74 -1.70 -2.37
N LEU A 234 -20.39 -2.26 -1.20
CA LEU A 234 -20.16 -1.51 0.03
C LEU A 234 -18.65 -1.26 0.28
N PRO A 235 -18.25 -0.13 0.90
CA PRO A 235 -16.88 0.15 1.27
C PRO A 235 -16.44 -0.61 2.50
N PHE A 236 -15.12 -0.67 2.66
CA PHE A 236 -14.43 -1.27 3.79
C PHE A 236 -14.84 -0.66 5.13
N ASP A 237 -15.25 0.61 5.14
CA ASP A 237 -15.62 1.37 6.34
C ASP A 237 -17.13 1.31 6.67
N ALA A 238 -17.88 0.47 5.97
CA ALA A 238 -19.22 0.12 6.40
C ALA A 238 -19.08 -0.78 7.64
N TRP A 239 -19.11 -0.11 8.80
CA TRP A 239 -19.47 -0.58 10.14
C TRP A 239 -18.33 -1.15 11.02
N GLY A 240 -18.17 -0.54 12.20
CA GLY A 240 -17.08 -0.80 13.15
C GLY A 240 -17.28 -1.98 14.11
N GLU A 241 -18.23 -2.88 13.87
CA GLU A 241 -18.68 -3.89 14.86
C GLU A 241 -18.39 -5.37 14.55
N GLY A 242 -17.31 -5.77 13.90
CA GLY A 242 -17.06 -7.18 13.52
C GLY A 242 -18.10 -7.94 12.64
N SER A 243 -19.36 -7.54 12.61
CA SER A 243 -20.47 -8.02 11.80
C SER A 243 -21.52 -6.89 11.64
N ASP A 244 -22.29 -6.88 10.56
CA ASP A 244 -23.45 -5.97 10.41
C ASP A 244 -24.62 -6.38 11.33
N ASP A 245 -25.68 -5.55 11.38
CA ASP A 245 -26.90 -5.82 12.18
C ASP A 245 -27.63 -7.13 11.79
N SER A 246 -27.25 -7.75 10.67
CA SER A 246 -27.75 -9.03 10.19
C SER A 246 -26.82 -10.20 10.51
N GLY A 247 -25.70 -9.96 11.21
CA GLY A 247 -24.71 -10.96 11.59
C GLY A 247 -23.73 -11.34 10.47
N ASN A 248 -23.61 -10.54 9.41
CA ASN A 248 -22.63 -10.78 8.35
C ASN A 248 -21.26 -10.19 8.76
N ASP A 249 -20.23 -11.04 8.86
CA ASP A 249 -18.89 -10.65 9.30
C ASP A 249 -18.25 -9.52 8.44
N PHE A 250 -17.58 -8.56 9.08
CA PHE A 250 -16.75 -7.60 8.35
C PHE A 250 -15.56 -8.27 7.71
N VAL A 251 -15.24 -7.78 6.52
CA VAL A 251 -14.22 -8.37 5.64
C VAL A 251 -12.95 -7.53 5.69
N ARG A 252 -11.82 -8.17 6.05
CA ARG A 252 -10.52 -7.50 6.14
C ARG A 252 -9.61 -7.88 4.97
N LEU A 253 -8.93 -6.87 4.43
CA LEU A 253 -7.79 -7.00 3.52
C LEU A 253 -6.51 -6.74 4.31
N LEU A 254 -5.60 -7.71 4.33
CA LEU A 254 -4.24 -7.51 4.83
C LEU A 254 -3.32 -7.19 3.66
N ILE A 255 -2.54 -6.12 3.76
CA ILE A 255 -1.46 -5.82 2.83
C ILE A 255 -0.13 -6.06 3.54
N ILE A 256 0.64 -7.00 3.00
CA ILE A 256 1.99 -7.32 3.43
C ILE A 256 2.97 -6.68 2.47
N LEU A 257 3.76 -5.74 2.97
CA LEU A 257 4.82 -5.11 2.21
C LEU A 257 6.09 -5.97 2.28
N ASP A 258 6.62 -6.36 1.13
CA ASP A 258 7.93 -6.99 1.03
C ASP A 258 9.03 -5.97 1.29
N THR A 259 9.79 -6.20 2.34
CA THR A 259 10.88 -5.31 2.77
C THR A 259 12.24 -5.74 2.23
N THR A 260 12.28 -6.71 1.32
CA THR A 260 13.51 -7.15 0.66
C THR A 260 14.12 -5.97 -0.10
N PRO A 261 15.35 -5.55 0.26
CA PRO A 261 15.96 -4.37 -0.35
C PRO A 261 16.45 -4.64 -1.77
N ILE A 262 16.22 -3.66 -2.65
CA ILE A 262 16.88 -3.56 -3.95
C ILE A 262 17.98 -2.51 -3.86
N LEU A 263 19.18 -2.84 -4.31
CA LEU A 263 20.30 -1.92 -4.29
C LEU A 263 20.24 -0.94 -5.46
N VAL A 264 20.42 0.35 -5.14
CA VAL A 264 20.55 1.44 -6.10
C VAL A 264 21.87 2.15 -5.84
N LYS A 265 22.69 2.29 -6.88
CA LYS A 265 24.03 2.89 -6.79
C LYS A 265 24.07 4.26 -7.44
N PHE A 266 24.70 5.22 -6.79
CA PHE A 266 24.98 6.53 -7.39
C PHE A 266 26.38 6.58 -7.97
N VAL A 267 26.51 7.10 -9.19
CA VAL A 267 27.77 7.30 -9.91
C VAL A 267 27.90 8.75 -10.36
N ASN A 268 29.08 9.15 -10.85
CA ASN A 268 29.25 10.46 -11.50
C ASN A 268 28.37 10.53 -12.75
#